data_AF-A0A2H3EHW6-F1
#
_entry.id   AF-A0A2H3EHW6-F1
#
_cell.length_a   1.000
_cell.length_b   1.000
_cell.length_c   1.000
_cell.angle_alpha   90.00
_cell.angle_beta   90.00
_cell.angle_gamma   90.00
#
_symmetry.space_group_name_H-M   'P 1'
#
loop_
_entity.id
_entity.type
_entity.pdbx_description
1 polymer ?
#
loop_
_entity_poly.entity_id
_entity_poly.type
_entity_poly.pdbx_seq_one_letter_code
_entity_poly.pdbx_strand_id
1 'polypeptide(L)'
;MPDQCTICICDYTEPVSIPCGHVYCMQCLSDYISSSSPNGITAACPTCRAEFSIVVPELHSLSKQFHRYITPSIRRVFIEPNPSESYEELKQ
;
A
#
# COMPACT_ATOMS: atom_id res chain seq x y z
N MET A 1 -12.07 -11.51 4.64
CA MET A 1 -12.60 -10.68 3.54
C MET A 1 -11.40 -10.12 2.80
N PRO A 2 -11.14 -10.55 1.56
CA PRO A 2 -9.98 -10.09 0.79
C PRO A 2 -10.09 -8.64 0.31
N ASP A 3 -11.28 -8.03 0.43
CA ASP A 3 -11.60 -6.74 -0.16
C ASP A 3 -11.62 -5.57 0.86
N GLN A 4 -11.06 -5.78 2.06
CA GLN A 4 -11.10 -4.79 3.15
C GLN A 4 -9.74 -4.44 3.71
N CYS A 5 -9.56 -3.17 4.04
CA CYS A 5 -8.38 -2.68 4.72
C CYS A 5 -8.34 -3.17 6.17
N THR A 6 -7.27 -3.85 6.57
CA THR A 6 -7.14 -4.39 7.93
C THR A 6 -6.85 -3.33 9.00
N ILE A 7 -6.71 -2.05 8.64
CA ILE A 7 -6.50 -0.94 9.58
C ILE A 7 -7.84 -0.31 9.96
N CYS A 8 -8.62 0.16 8.98
CA CYS A 8 -9.93 0.76 9.22
C CYS A 8 -11.09 -0.24 9.26
N ILE A 9 -10.86 -1.48 8.80
CA ILE A 9 -11.89 -2.54 8.72
C ILE A 9 -13.06 -2.13 7.80
N CYS A 10 -12.76 -1.33 6.78
CA CYS A 10 -13.68 -0.90 5.73
C CYS A 10 -13.13 -1.28 4.36
N ASP A 11 -13.94 -1.08 3.32
CA ASP A 11 -13.52 -1.25 1.94
C ASP A 11 -12.35 -0.30 1.59
N TYR A 12 -11.58 -0.69 0.58
CA TYR A 12 -10.39 0.04 0.20
C TYR A 12 -10.70 1.40 -0.44
N THR A 13 -10.22 2.47 0.19
CA THR A 13 -10.15 3.81 -0.42
C THR A 13 -8.73 4.08 -0.87
N GLU A 14 -8.54 4.28 -2.17
CA GLU A 14 -7.23 4.48 -2.81
C GLU A 14 -6.19 3.43 -2.36
N PRO A 15 -6.40 2.15 -2.69
CA PRO A 15 -5.58 1.07 -2.15
C PRO A 15 -4.12 1.20 -2.59
N VAL A 16 -3.22 0.98 -1.62
CA VAL A 16 -1.78 0.93 -1.82
C VAL A 16 -1.21 -0.39 -1.32
N SER A 17 -0.30 -0.98 -2.10
CA SER A 17 0.50 -2.13 -1.73
C SER A 17 1.87 -1.71 -1.20
N ILE A 18 2.39 -2.48 -0.26
CA ILE A 18 3.77 -2.40 0.24
C ILE A 18 4.59 -3.62 -0.22
N PRO A 19 5.93 -3.66 -0.06
CA PRO A 19 6.78 -4.69 -0.69
C PRO A 19 6.47 -6.13 -0.27
N CYS A 20 5.86 -6.33 0.90
CA CYS A 20 5.42 -7.66 1.35
C CYS A 20 4.10 -8.13 0.70
N GLY A 21 3.46 -7.32 -0.15
CA GLY A 21 2.24 -7.64 -0.86
C GLY A 21 0.93 -7.31 -0.14
N HIS A 22 0.97 -6.86 1.12
CA HIS A 22 -0.24 -6.44 1.83
C HIS A 22 -0.76 -5.09 1.33
N VAL A 23 -2.08 -4.91 1.37
CA VAL A 23 -2.77 -3.73 0.82
C VAL A 23 -3.57 -3.02 1.90
N TYR A 24 -3.53 -1.68 1.89
CA TYR A 24 -4.22 -0.80 2.82
C TYR A 24 -4.77 0.41 2.08
N CYS A 25 -5.69 1.17 2.71
CA CYS A 25 -6.01 2.51 2.24
C CYS A 25 -4.78 3.42 2.34
N MET A 26 -4.58 4.31 1.37
CA MET A 26 -3.45 5.25 1.35
C MET A 26 -3.35 6.04 2.67
N GLN A 27 -4.47 6.60 3.14
CA GLN A 27 -4.49 7.40 4.37
C GLN A 27 -4.16 6.54 5.61
N CYS A 28 -4.77 5.36 5.72
CA CYS A 28 -4.53 4.46 6.84
C CYS A 28 -3.06 4.06 6.98
N LEU A 29 -2.40 3.75 5.84
CA LEU A 29 -0.97 3.43 5.86
C LEU A 29 -0.12 4.65 6.21
N SER A 30 -0.47 5.84 5.69
CA SER A 30 0.24 7.10 5.98
C SER A 30 0.21 7.45 7.48
N ASP A 31 -0.96 7.35 8.11
CA ASP A 31 -1.14 7.65 9.53
C ASP A 31 -0.38 6.64 10.41
N TYR A 32 -0.42 5.36 10.01
CA TYR A 32 0.36 4.31 10.67
C TYR A 32 1.86 4.62 10.59
N ILE A 33 2.41 4.87 9.40
CA ILE A 33 3.84 5.17 9.22
C ILE A 33 4.24 6.41 10.03
N SER A 34 3.41 7.45 10.02
CA SER A 34 3.69 8.71 10.73
C SER A 34 3.74 8.52 12.25
N SER A 35 3.00 7.55 12.80
CA SER A 35 2.99 7.24 14.24
C SER A 35 4.03 6.19 14.64
N SER A 36 4.46 5.33 13.71
CA SER A 36 5.30 4.16 14.01
C SER A 36 6.73 4.23 13.48
N SER A 37 7.09 5.23 12.65
CA SER A 37 8.42 5.36 12.06
C SER A 37 9.27 6.40 12.82
N PRO A 38 10.10 5.99 13.80
CA PRO A 38 10.90 6.92 14.61
C PRO A 38 11.93 7.72 13.79
N ASN A 39 12.35 7.19 12.64
CA ASN A 39 13.42 7.78 11.83
C ASN A 39 12.91 8.33 10.49
N GLY A 40 11.64 8.12 10.14
CA GLY A 40 11.06 8.50 8.84
C GLY A 40 11.61 7.76 7.61
N ILE A 41 12.54 6.82 7.80
CA ILE A 41 13.24 6.12 6.72
C ILE A 41 12.66 4.72 6.48
N THR A 42 12.32 4.00 7.55
CA THR A 42 11.79 2.64 7.50
C THR A 42 10.47 2.52 8.25
N ALA A 43 9.64 1.57 7.83
CA ALA A 43 8.43 1.17 8.53
C ALA A 43 8.28 -0.36 8.51
N ALA A 44 7.44 -0.87 9.40
CA ALA A 44 7.05 -2.27 9.43
C ALA A 44 5.63 -2.43 8.88
N CYS A 45 5.36 -3.54 8.21
CA CYS A 45 4.01 -3.89 7.76
C CYS A 45 3.05 -4.04 8.96
N PRO A 46 1.88 -3.38 8.98
CA PRO A 46 0.87 -3.55 10.04
C PRO A 46 0.41 -5.01 10.22
N THR A 47 0.41 -5.80 9.15
CA THR A 47 -0.12 -7.18 9.15
C THR A 47 0.95 -8.23 9.48
N CYS A 48 2.09 -8.22 8.79
CA CYS A 48 3.12 -9.26 8.93
C CYS A 48 4.44 -8.77 9.54
N ARG A 49 4.53 -7.48 9.89
CA ARG A 49 5.71 -6.83 10.51
C ARG A 49 6.98 -6.85 9.65
N ALA A 50 6.90 -7.25 8.38
CA ALA A 50 8.00 -7.14 7.44
C ALA A 50 8.45 -5.68 7.32
N GLU A 51 9.75 -5.43 7.49
CA GLU A 51 10.33 -4.10 7.36
C GLU A 51 10.47 -3.68 5.89
N PHE A 52 10.30 -2.39 5.61
CA PHE A 52 10.51 -1.80 4.30
C PHE A 52 11.01 -0.36 4.39
N SER A 53 11.73 0.09 3.36
CA SER A 53 12.17 1.48 3.21
C SER A 53 11.02 2.33 2.68
N ILE A 54 10.75 3.48 3.29
CA ILE A 54 9.79 4.48 2.81
C ILE A 54 10.45 5.38 1.76
N VAL A 55 11.76 5.60 1.89
CA VAL A 55 12.53 6.50 1.04
C VAL A 55 12.81 5.84 -0.30
N VAL A 56 12.57 6.61 -1.37
CA VAL A 56 13.01 6.27 -2.72
C VAL A 56 14.23 7.15 -3.03
N PRO A 57 15.37 6.55 -3.39
CA PRO A 57 16.55 7.33 -3.76
C PRO A 57 16.29 8.16 -5.03
N GLU A 58 16.86 9.37 -5.09
CA GLU A 58 16.76 10.20 -6.28
C GLU A 58 17.46 9.54 -7.46
N LEU A 59 16.76 9.39 -8.60
CA LEU A 59 17.30 8.70 -9.77
C LEU A 59 18.62 9.32 -10.28
N HIS A 60 18.81 10.63 -10.12
CA HIS A 60 20.04 11.32 -10.52
C HIS A 60 21.26 10.90 -9.71
N SER A 61 21.06 10.46 -8.47
CA SER A 61 22.13 9.94 -7.60
C SER A 61 22.54 8.50 -7.94
N LEU A 62 21.81 7.85 -8.85
CA LEU A 62 22.00 6.45 -9.21
C LEU A 62 22.47 6.30 -10.66
N SER A 63 23.35 5.33 -10.89
CA SER A 63 23.73 4.94 -12.26
C SER A 63 22.50 4.50 -13.06
N LYS A 64 22.43 4.92 -14.33
CA LYS A 64 21.31 4.63 -15.25
C LYS A 64 20.97 3.14 -15.34
N GLN A 65 21.95 2.25 -15.16
CA GLN A 65 21.72 0.80 -15.19
C GLN A 65 20.79 0.31 -14.08
N PHE A 66 20.71 1.04 -12.96
CA PHE A 66 19.89 0.67 -11.82
C PHE A 66 18.48 1.25 -11.87
N HIS A 67 18.22 2.26 -12.71
CA HIS A 67 16.93 2.98 -12.75
C HIS A 67 15.72 2.05 -12.90
N ARG A 68 15.87 0.97 -13.66
CA ARG A 68 14.80 -0.03 -13.86
C ARG A 68 14.43 -0.84 -12.61
N TYR A 69 15.31 -0.88 -11.62
CA TYR A 69 15.11 -1.63 -10.37
C TYR A 69 14.70 -0.72 -9.20
N ILE A 70 14.66 0.60 -9.43
CA ILE A 70 14.19 1.55 -8.42
C ILE A 70 12.71 1.71 -8.59
N THR A 71 11.96 1.27 -7.59
CA THR A 71 10.51 1.17 -7.71
C THR A 71 9.95 1.50 -6.33
N PRO A 72 9.05 2.50 -6.18
CA PRO A 72 8.62 3.00 -4.87
C PRO A 72 8.02 1.92 -3.98
N SER A 73 8.35 1.89 -2.69
CA SER A 73 7.87 0.84 -1.79
C SER A 73 6.36 0.86 -1.58
N ILE A 74 5.75 2.04 -1.62
CA ILE A 74 4.30 2.22 -1.53
C ILE A 74 3.77 2.46 -2.95
N ARG A 75 2.91 1.57 -3.44
CA ARG A 75 2.36 1.63 -4.81
C ARG A 75 0.85 1.61 -4.80
N ARG A 76 0.21 2.52 -5.54
CA ARG A 76 -1.22 2.42 -5.81
C ARG A 76 -1.52 1.14 -6.58
N VAL A 77 -2.58 0.45 -6.21
CA VAL A 77 -3.10 -0.73 -6.90
C VAL A 77 -4.54 -0.48 -7.32
N PHE A 78 -5.00 -1.22 -8.33
CA PHE A 78 -6.41 -1.27 -8.71
C PHE A 78 -6.95 -2.62 -8.25
N ILE A 79 -8.03 -2.59 -7.45
CA ILE A 79 -8.73 -3.79 -7.00
C ILE A 79 -10.06 -3.78 -7.71
N GLU A 80 -10.31 -4.81 -8.51
CA GLU A 80 -11.61 -4.98 -9.17
C GLU A 80 -12.69 -5.18 -8.09
N PRO A 81 -13.82 -4.46 -8.16
CA PRO A 81 -14.92 -4.70 -7.24
C PRO A 81 -15.44 -6.13 -7.39
N ASN A 82 -15.82 -6.73 -6.28
CA ASN A 82 -16.27 -8.11 -6.27
C ASN A 82 -17.54 -8.25 -7.13
N PRO A 83 -17.60 -9.18 -8.10
CA PRO A 83 -18.78 -9.35 -8.95
C PRO A 83 -20.07 -9.63 -8.16
N SER A 84 -19.99 -10.09 -6.90
CA SER A 84 -21.18 -10.27 -6.05
C SER A 84 -21.92 -8.97 -5.72
N GLU A 85 -21.27 -7.81 -5.75
CA GLU A 85 -21.93 -6.51 -5.51
C GLU A 85 -22.78 -6.06 -6.71
N SER A 86 -22.43 -6.49 -7.94
CA SER A 86 -23.16 -6.13 -9.15
C SER A 86 -24.57 -6.74 -9.26
N TYR A 87 -24.83 -7.83 -8.53
CA TYR A 87 -26.10 -8.55 -8.59
C TYR A 87 -27.18 -7.97 -7.66
N GLU A 88 -26.81 -7.14 -6.69
CA GLU A 88 -27.77 -6.53 -5.76
C GLU A 88 -28.29 -5.17 -6.26
N GLU A 89 -27.54 -4.43 -7.08
CA GLU A 89 -28.03 -3.22 -7.75
C GLU A 89 -29.07 -3.52 -8.86
N LEU A 90 -29.07 -4.74 -9.41
CA LEU A 90 -30.02 -5.17 -10.44
C LEU A 90 -31.35 -5.73 -9.90
N LYS A 91 -31.52 -5.78 -8.57
CA LYS A 91 -32.75 -6.25 -7.91
C LYS A 91 -33.63 -5.14 -7.33
N GLN A 92 -33.32 -3.88 -7.62
CA GLN A 92 -34.21 -2.73 -7.35
C GLN A 92 -34.95 -2.32 -8.61
#